data_AF-A0AAN0IQT2-F1
#
_entry.id   AF-A0AAN0IQT2-F1
#
_cell.length_a   1.000
_cell.length_b   1.000
_cell.length_c   1.000
_cell.angle_alpha   90.00
_cell.angle_beta   90.00
_cell.angle_gamma   90.00
#
_symmetry.space_group_name_H-M   'P 1'
#
loop_
_entity.id
_entity.type
_entity.pdbx_description
1 polymer ?
#
loop_
_entity_poly.entity_id
_entity_poly.type
_entity_poly.pdbx_seq_one_letter_code
_entity_poly.pdbx_strand_id
1 'polypeptide(L)'
;MASESYKERVYLTLEKKVMLIRHAQIHTGHSLQLLEAGFGCGKTQIGKILKNKFSIRDLYQSNASSSWVYSIGKFKLATSKNIPVGGPLLIEKAKMIANALGKFNFKGSQGWLEKWKEICYQAVQLL
;
A
#
# COMPACT_ATOMS: atom_id res chain seq x y z
N MET A 1 -7.90 -20.84 41.46
CA MET A 1 -8.84 -20.04 40.64
C MET A 1 -8.13 -19.76 39.32
N ALA A 2 -8.57 -20.39 38.23
CA ALA A 2 -7.95 -20.17 36.91
C ALA A 2 -8.36 -18.78 36.41
N SER A 3 -7.38 -17.91 36.19
CA SER A 3 -7.58 -16.60 35.58
C SER A 3 -7.91 -16.77 34.09
N GLU A 4 -9.18 -16.60 33.73
CA GLU A 4 -9.59 -16.50 32.34
C GLU A 4 -9.00 -15.21 31.74
N SER A 5 -7.94 -15.38 30.94
CA SER A 5 -7.33 -14.30 30.17
C SER A 5 -8.23 -13.97 28.98
N TYR A 6 -8.99 -12.88 29.09
CA TYR A 6 -9.85 -12.39 28.00
C TYR A 6 -8.96 -11.84 26.87
N LYS A 7 -9.00 -12.49 25.72
CA LYS A 7 -8.23 -12.07 24.53
C LYS A 7 -8.84 -10.79 23.95
N GLU A 8 -8.10 -9.68 24.05
CA GLU A 8 -8.54 -8.37 23.56
C GLU A 8 -8.80 -8.39 22.03
N ARG A 9 -9.77 -7.59 21.56
CA ARG A 9 -10.19 -7.59 20.16
C ARG A 9 -9.14 -6.91 19.28
N VAL A 10 -8.30 -7.72 18.61
CA VAL A 10 -7.26 -7.24 17.70
C VAL A 10 -7.84 -6.82 16.33
N TYR A 11 -7.73 -5.54 15.98
CA TYR A 11 -8.10 -5.04 14.65
C TYR A 11 -6.92 -5.13 13.67
N LEU A 12 -7.09 -5.85 12.57
CA LEU A 12 -6.07 -5.97 11.53
C LEU A 12 -6.22 -4.89 10.45
N THR A 13 -5.12 -4.20 10.14
CA THR A 13 -5.02 -3.26 9.02
C THR A 13 -5.16 -3.98 7.68
N LEU A 14 -5.46 -3.23 6.61
CA LEU A 14 -5.62 -3.81 5.26
C LEU A 14 -4.36 -4.55 4.80
N GLU A 15 -3.18 -3.99 5.08
CA GLU A 15 -1.89 -4.61 4.80
C GLU A 15 -1.71 -5.93 5.56
N LYS A 16 -1.94 -5.93 6.88
CA LYS A 16 -1.82 -7.15 7.70
C LYS A 16 -2.80 -8.24 7.24
N LYS A 17 -3.99 -7.88 6.77
CA LYS A 17 -4.95 -8.83 6.17
C LYS A 17 -4.42 -9.45 4.87
N VAL A 18 -3.76 -8.67 4.01
CA VAL A 18 -3.14 -9.19 2.77
C VAL A 18 -1.93 -10.08 3.08
N MET A 19 -1.10 -9.72 4.05
CA MET A 19 0.01 -10.58 4.50
C MET A 19 -0.50 -11.93 5.01
N LEU A 20 -1.57 -11.92 5.82
CA LEU A 20 -2.23 -13.15 6.28
C LEU A 20 -2.70 -14.02 5.10
N ILE A 21 -3.36 -13.41 4.10
CA ILE A 21 -3.81 -14.14 2.90
C ILE A 21 -2.63 -14.76 2.16
N ARG A 22 -1.52 -14.03 1.97
CA ARG A 22 -0.31 -14.55 1.31
C ARG A 22 0.30 -15.70 2.11
N HIS A 23 0.41 -15.55 3.42
CA HIS A 23 0.95 -16.58 4.30
C HIS A 23 0.12 -17.87 4.27
N ALA A 24 -1.22 -17.74 4.20
CA ALA A 24 -2.13 -18.88 4.05
C ALA A 24 -2.05 -19.55 2.66
N GLN A 25 -1.65 -18.82 1.62
CA GLN A 25 -1.48 -19.34 0.26
C GLN A 25 -0.13 -20.03 0.04
N ILE A 26 0.95 -19.52 0.64
CA ILE A 26 2.30 -20.09 0.51
C ILE A 26 2.43 -21.35 1.37
N HIS A 27 1.82 -21.34 2.56
CA HIS A 27 1.83 -22.48 3.47
C HIS A 27 0.49 -23.22 3.43
N THR A 28 0.19 -23.85 2.29
CA THR A 28 -0.96 -24.74 2.12
C THR A 28 -0.83 -25.93 3.07
N GLY A 29 -1.42 -25.81 4.27
CA GLY A 29 -1.35 -26.85 5.31
C GLY A 29 -1.21 -26.32 6.73
N HIS A 30 -0.92 -25.02 6.93
CA HIS A 30 -0.89 -24.47 8.28
C HIS A 30 -2.28 -24.48 8.93
N SER A 31 -2.35 -25.02 10.15
CA SER A 31 -3.55 -24.97 10.96
C SER A 31 -3.88 -23.52 11.36
N LEU A 32 -5.18 -23.23 11.52
CA LEU A 32 -5.67 -21.92 11.96
C LEU A 32 -5.01 -21.44 13.27
N GLN A 33 -4.50 -22.36 14.09
CA GLN A 33 -3.77 -22.07 15.33
C GLN A 33 -2.41 -21.40 15.07
N LEU A 34 -1.70 -21.78 14.01
CA LEU A 34 -0.40 -21.20 13.69
C LEU A 34 -0.55 -19.77 13.14
N LEU A 35 -1.58 -19.53 12.34
CA LEU A 35 -1.96 -18.18 11.89
C LEU A 35 -2.43 -17.30 13.07
N GLU A 36 -3.13 -17.88 14.04
CA GLU A 36 -3.56 -17.19 15.25
C GLU A 36 -2.38 -16.75 16.12
N ALA A 37 -1.34 -17.59 16.28
CA ALA A 37 -0.12 -17.25 17.00
C ALA A 37 0.66 -16.12 16.31
N GLY A 38 0.78 -16.15 14.97
CA GLY A 38 1.53 -15.14 14.22
C GLY A 38 0.86 -13.78 14.10
N PHE A 39 -0.48 -13.73 14.01
CA PHE A 39 -1.22 -12.48 13.78
C PHE A 39 -2.01 -11.98 15.00
N GLY A 40 -2.02 -12.74 16.10
CA GLY A 40 -2.72 -12.38 17.35
C GLY A 40 -4.26 -12.35 17.22
N CYS A 41 -4.81 -12.80 16.11
CA CYS A 41 -6.24 -12.72 15.81
C CYS A 41 -6.93 -14.09 15.95
N GLY A 42 -8.16 -14.09 16.49
CA GLY A 42 -8.92 -15.32 16.70
C GLY A 42 -9.33 -16.02 15.39
N LYS A 43 -9.54 -17.34 15.46
CA LYS A 43 -9.89 -18.22 14.31
C LYS A 43 -11.07 -17.70 13.47
N THR A 44 -12.09 -17.14 14.12
CA THR A 44 -13.26 -16.56 13.44
C THR A 44 -12.90 -15.36 12.58
N GLN A 45 -11.97 -14.51 13.03
CA GLN A 45 -11.50 -13.35 12.27
C GLN A 45 -10.68 -13.80 11.06
N ILE A 46 -9.79 -14.78 11.25
CA ILE A 46 -9.00 -15.39 10.17
C ILE A 46 -9.91 -16.00 9.12
N GLY A 47 -10.92 -16.78 9.53
CA GLY A 47 -11.90 -17.39 8.62
C GLY A 47 -12.66 -16.35 7.80
N LYS A 48 -13.07 -15.23 8.40
CA LYS A 48 -13.72 -14.12 7.68
C LYS A 48 -12.78 -13.48 6.66
N ILE A 49 -11.51 -13.25 7.01
CA ILE A 49 -10.50 -12.67 6.11
C ILE A 49 -10.23 -13.59 4.92
N LEU A 50 -10.09 -14.90 5.16
CA LEU A 50 -9.85 -15.88 4.09
C LEU A 50 -11.06 -16.06 3.17
N LYS A 51 -12.30 -15.98 3.69
CA LYS A 51 -13.53 -15.96 2.89
C LYS A 51 -13.59 -14.72 1.99
N ASN A 52 -13.24 -13.55 2.52
CA ASN A 52 -13.27 -12.28 1.78
C ASN A 52 -11.93 -11.95 1.07
N LYS A 53 -11.08 -12.96 0.83
CA LYS A 53 -9.70 -12.76 0.32
C LYS A 53 -9.63 -11.98 -0.99
N PHE A 54 -10.61 -12.17 -1.88
CA PHE A 54 -10.66 -11.49 -3.18
C PHE A 54 -10.96 -9.99 -3.00
N SER A 55 -12.02 -9.65 -2.26
CA SER A 55 -12.38 -8.26 -1.98
C SER A 55 -11.29 -7.51 -1.22
N ILE A 56 -10.59 -8.18 -0.30
CA ILE A 56 -9.47 -7.58 0.45
C ILE A 56 -8.28 -7.31 -0.47
N ARG A 57 -7.97 -8.22 -1.40
CA ARG A 57 -6.91 -8.02 -2.41
C ARG A 57 -7.26 -6.92 -3.39
N ASP A 58 -8.51 -6.89 -3.86
CA ASP A 58 -9.00 -5.85 -4.77
C ASP A 58 -8.95 -4.47 -4.10
N LEU A 59 -9.45 -4.36 -2.87
CA LEU A 59 -9.35 -3.12 -2.09
C LEU A 59 -7.89 -2.70 -1.87
N TYR A 60 -6.99 -3.65 -1.57
CA TYR A 60 -5.56 -3.34 -1.43
C TYR A 60 -4.92 -2.91 -2.75
N GLN A 61 -5.30 -3.51 -3.88
CA GLN A 61 -4.77 -3.20 -5.19
C GLN A 61 -5.30 -1.86 -5.72
N SER A 62 -6.58 -1.57 -5.53
CA SER A 62 -7.22 -0.29 -5.85
C SER A 62 -6.72 0.82 -4.93
N ASN A 63 -6.52 0.53 -3.65
CA ASN A 63 -5.88 1.47 -2.73
C ASN A 63 -4.39 1.64 -3.06
N ALA A 64 -3.68 0.60 -3.51
CA ALA A 64 -2.31 0.76 -4.01
C ALA A 64 -2.29 1.64 -5.27
N SER A 65 -3.16 1.40 -6.27
CA SER A 65 -3.20 2.21 -7.50
C SER A 65 -3.66 3.65 -7.27
N SER A 66 -4.43 3.89 -6.21
CA SER A 66 -4.88 5.23 -5.78
C SER A 66 -3.95 5.84 -4.73
N SER A 67 -3.05 5.05 -4.15
CA SER A 67 -2.10 5.47 -3.13
C SER A 67 -0.87 6.01 -3.83
N TRP A 68 -0.43 7.14 -3.29
CA TRP A 68 0.77 7.85 -3.70
C TRP A 68 2.04 6.97 -3.71
N VAL A 69 2.05 5.85 -2.98
CA VAL A 69 3.12 4.82 -2.99
C VAL A 69 3.28 4.17 -4.38
N TYR A 70 2.19 3.93 -5.13
CA TYR A 70 2.26 3.40 -6.49
C TYR A 70 2.81 4.43 -7.48
N SER A 71 2.44 5.70 -7.29
CA SER A 71 3.01 6.82 -8.04
C SER A 71 4.52 6.96 -7.79
N ILE A 72 4.98 6.76 -6.54
CA ILE A 72 6.40 6.72 -6.19
C ILE A 72 7.09 5.48 -6.79
N GLY A 73 6.44 4.31 -6.81
CA GLY A 73 6.97 3.09 -7.42
C GLY A 73 7.22 3.22 -8.93
N LYS A 74 6.29 3.83 -9.66
CA LYS A 74 6.47 4.18 -11.08
C LYS A 74 7.58 5.20 -11.29
N PHE A 75 7.75 6.14 -10.36
CA PHE A 75 8.85 7.10 -10.38
C PHE A 75 10.22 6.42 -10.19
N LYS A 76 10.36 5.52 -9.20
CA LYS A 76 11.61 4.74 -9.01
C LYS A 76 12.01 3.99 -10.29
N LEU A 77 11.04 3.43 -11.01
CA LEU A 77 11.27 2.74 -12.30
C LEU A 77 11.67 3.69 -13.44
N ALA A 78 11.22 4.96 -13.42
CA ALA A 78 11.62 5.96 -14.40
C ALA A 78 13.03 6.50 -14.12
N THR A 79 13.37 6.71 -12.85
CA THR A 79 14.70 7.16 -12.41
C THR A 79 15.76 6.08 -12.61
N SER A 80 15.44 4.80 -12.39
CA SER A 80 16.37 3.69 -12.66
C SER A 80 16.70 3.51 -14.15
N LYS A 81 15.88 4.09 -15.04
CA LYS A 81 16.11 4.13 -16.48
C LYS A 81 16.93 5.34 -16.94
N ASN A 82 17.57 6.07 -16.02
CA ASN A 82 18.34 7.30 -16.31
C ASN A 82 17.53 8.37 -17.07
N ILE A 83 16.20 8.34 -16.98
CA ILE A 83 15.39 9.43 -17.53
C ILE A 83 15.55 10.59 -16.56
N PRO A 84 16.12 11.74 -16.97
CA PRO A 84 16.19 12.90 -16.10
C PRO A 84 14.77 13.37 -15.85
N VAL A 85 14.21 12.99 -14.70
CA VAL A 85 12.90 13.45 -14.26
C VAL A 85 13.07 14.86 -13.67
N GLY A 86 13.57 15.77 -14.52
CA GLY A 86 13.89 17.15 -14.19
C GLY A 86 12.67 18.07 -14.32
N GLY A 87 12.73 19.19 -13.60
CA GLY A 87 11.60 20.07 -13.26
C GLY A 87 10.58 20.33 -14.38
N PRO A 88 10.95 20.90 -15.53
CA PRO A 88 9.97 21.26 -16.58
C PRO A 88 9.27 20.04 -17.19
N LEU A 89 10.03 18.96 -17.46
CA LEU A 89 9.50 17.74 -18.07
C LEU A 89 8.53 17.01 -17.14
N LEU A 90 8.86 16.98 -15.84
CA LEU A 90 8.00 16.40 -14.82
C LEU A 90 6.69 17.19 -14.68
N ILE A 91 6.76 18.52 -14.67
CA ILE A 91 5.57 19.39 -14.61
C ILE A 91 4.68 19.16 -15.83
N GLU A 92 5.24 19.10 -17.04
CA GLU A 92 4.50 18.83 -18.27
C GLU A 92 3.79 17.47 -18.22
N LYS A 93 4.48 16.42 -17.78
CA LYS A 93 3.87 15.09 -17.59
C LYS A 93 2.77 15.10 -16.53
N ALA A 94 2.99 15.81 -15.42
CA ALA A 94 1.99 15.94 -14.36
C ALA A 94 0.74 16.69 -14.85
N LYS A 95 0.90 17.73 -15.68
CA LYS A 95 -0.21 18.43 -16.35
C LYS A 95 -0.97 17.52 -17.32
N MET A 96 -0.27 16.73 -18.14
CA MET A 96 -0.91 15.78 -19.05
C MET A 96 -1.78 14.77 -18.27
N ILE A 97 -1.24 14.23 -17.18
CA ILE A 97 -1.98 13.31 -16.29
C ILE A 97 -3.16 14.02 -15.63
N ALA A 98 -2.97 15.25 -15.12
CA ALA A 98 -4.03 16.03 -14.51
C ALA A 98 -5.17 16.30 -15.51
N ASN A 99 -4.85 16.66 -16.76
CA ASN A 99 -5.83 16.85 -17.82
C ASN A 99 -6.60 15.56 -18.14
N ALA A 100 -5.90 14.44 -18.27
CA ALA A 100 -6.54 13.13 -18.48
C ALA A 100 -7.49 12.74 -17.33
N LEU A 101 -7.24 13.25 -16.13
CA LEU A 101 -8.08 13.05 -14.93
C LEU A 101 -9.13 14.16 -14.74
N GLY A 102 -9.32 15.07 -15.72
CA GLY A 102 -10.29 16.16 -15.65
C GLY A 102 -9.88 17.32 -14.72
N LYS A 103 -8.62 17.40 -14.31
CA LYS A 103 -8.04 18.44 -13.45
C LYS A 103 -7.26 19.48 -14.26
N PHE A 104 -7.97 20.20 -15.12
CA PHE A 104 -7.38 21.17 -16.07
C PHE A 104 -6.69 22.38 -15.43
N ASN A 105 -7.00 22.68 -14.17
CA ASN A 105 -6.44 23.85 -13.47
C ASN A 105 -5.10 23.56 -12.76
N PHE A 106 -4.54 22.35 -12.94
CA PHE A 106 -3.26 22.00 -12.36
C PHE A 106 -2.12 22.69 -13.12
N LYS A 107 -1.40 23.60 -12.43
CA LYS A 107 -0.30 24.37 -13.02
C LYS A 107 1.10 23.80 -12.77
N GLY A 108 1.24 22.89 -11.79
CA GLY A 108 2.54 22.36 -11.35
C GLY A 108 3.45 23.48 -10.85
N SER A 109 3.03 24.18 -9.79
CA SER A 109 3.80 25.30 -9.23
C SER A 109 5.18 24.85 -8.73
N GLN A 110 6.09 25.81 -8.58
CA GLN A 110 7.41 25.56 -8.02
C GLN A 110 7.32 24.92 -6.62
N GLY A 111 6.41 25.40 -5.77
CA GLY A 111 6.17 24.79 -4.44
C GLY A 111 5.61 23.36 -4.51
N TRP A 112 4.79 23.03 -5.51
CA TRP A 112 4.35 21.65 -5.74
C TRP A 112 5.54 20.76 -6.15
N LEU A 113 6.39 21.26 -7.05
CA LEU A 113 7.59 20.55 -7.50
C LEU A 113 8.59 20.32 -6.35
N GLU A 114 8.82 21.32 -5.51
CA GLU A 114 9.69 21.23 -4.34
C GLU A 114 9.14 20.24 -3.31
N LYS A 115 7.84 20.33 -3.00
CA LYS A 115 7.19 19.38 -2.09
C LYS A 115 7.24 17.96 -2.65
N TRP A 116 7.04 17.82 -3.96
CA TRP A 116 7.14 16.53 -4.65
C TRP A 116 8.56 15.96 -4.59
N LYS A 117 9.58 16.80 -4.81
CA LYS A 117 11.00 16.41 -4.68
C LYS A 117 11.31 15.99 -3.26
N GLU A 118 10.98 16.82 -2.27
CA GLU A 118 11.19 16.53 -0.85
C GLU A 118 10.68 15.14 -0.51
N ILE A 119 9.44 14.80 -0.91
CA ILE A 119 8.93 13.50 -0.50
C ILE A 119 9.51 12.35 -1.35
N CYS A 120 9.78 12.57 -2.63
CA CYS A 120 10.42 11.55 -3.45
C CYS A 120 11.87 11.28 -3.02
N TYR A 121 12.61 12.30 -2.58
CA TYR A 121 13.98 12.17 -2.06
C TYR A 121 14.00 11.57 -0.64
N GLN A 122 13.08 11.95 0.24
CA GLN A 122 12.98 11.32 1.57
C GLN A 122 12.58 9.83 1.50
N ALA A 123 11.77 9.44 0.50
CA ALA A 123 11.46 8.04 0.23
C ALA A 123 12.61 7.23 -0.41
N VAL A 124 13.72 7.89 -0.77
CA VAL A 124 14.96 7.28 -1.29
C VAL A 124 16.05 7.23 -0.21
N GLN A 125 15.98 8.04 0.84
CA GLN A 125 16.94 8.04 1.96
C GLN A 125 16.56 7.14 3.14
N LEU A 126 15.33 6.61 3.19
CA LEU A 126 14.84 5.72 4.25
C LEU A 126 14.83 4.23 3.85
N LEU A 127 15.57 3.86 2.79
CA LEU A 127 15.89 2.49 2.38
C LEU A 127 17.38 2.41 2.07
#